data_AF-A0A5N5WSB6-F1
#
_entry.id   AF-A0A5N5WSB6-F1
#
_cell.length_a   1.000
_cell.length_b   1.000
_cell.length_c   1.000
_cell.angle_alpha   90.00
_cell.angle_beta   90.00
_cell.angle_gamma   90.00
#
_symmetry.space_group_name_H-M   'P 1'
#
loop_
_entity.id
_entity.type
_entity.pdbx_description
1 polymer ?
#
loop_
_entity_poly.entity_id
_entity_poly.type
_entity_poly.pdbx_seq_one_letter_code
_entity_poly.pdbx_strand_id
1 'polypeptide(L)'
;MEAARRGAATSNWLANAHPNGMSPNGSTMTGTSSTPALLLPLLAEELELHVRKTTASVVNPLRRNYQTLVNRINASITESGEKLITHRKMATGCVLSSGDVVLTADNIEDVERLTRSPMWVKGI
;
A
#
# COMPACT_ATOMS: atom_id res chain seq x y z
N MET A 1 -5.15 54.53 10.70
CA MET A 1 -3.89 53.81 10.88
C MET A 1 -4.24 52.40 11.32
N GLU A 2 -4.16 51.41 10.43
CA GLU A 2 -2.96 50.57 10.22
C GLU A 2 -2.85 49.52 11.34
N ALA A 3 -2.67 48.20 11.18
CA ALA A 3 -2.62 47.28 10.05
C ALA A 3 -2.89 45.84 10.59
N ALA A 4 -3.09 44.92 9.64
CA ALA A 4 -3.31 43.48 9.79
C ALA A 4 -2.30 42.70 10.66
N ARG A 5 -2.71 41.48 11.10
CA ARG A 5 -1.98 40.21 10.80
C ARG A 5 -2.69 38.96 11.37
N ARG A 6 -2.99 38.04 10.44
CA ARG A 6 -3.06 36.56 10.48
C ARG A 6 -2.82 35.83 11.81
N GLY A 7 -3.63 34.80 12.07
CA GLY A 7 -3.28 33.68 12.96
C GLY A 7 -4.30 32.55 12.86
N ALA A 8 -3.84 31.33 12.61
CA ALA A 8 -4.60 30.16 12.17
C ALA A 8 -5.66 29.64 13.17
N ALA A 9 -6.78 29.14 12.62
CA ALA A 9 -7.73 28.31 13.34
C ALA A 9 -7.13 26.91 13.57
N THR A 10 -6.72 26.60 14.79
CA THR A 10 -6.40 25.23 15.21
C THR A 10 -7.60 24.68 15.98
N SER A 11 -8.34 23.76 15.36
CA SER A 11 -9.50 23.09 15.95
C SER A 11 -9.07 22.18 17.11
N ASN A 12 -9.51 22.55 18.31
CA ASN A 12 -9.45 21.77 19.54
C ASN A 12 -10.39 20.56 19.43
N TRP A 13 -9.91 19.41 18.92
CA TRP A 13 -10.70 18.18 18.87
C TRP A 13 -10.49 17.26 20.08
N LEU A 14 -9.59 17.60 21.00
CA LEU A 14 -9.29 16.82 22.22
C LEU A 14 -10.06 17.27 23.47
N ALA A 15 -11.02 18.20 23.34
CA ALA A 15 -11.64 18.85 24.50
C ALA A 15 -12.99 18.27 24.96
N ASN A 16 -13.45 17.14 24.43
CA ASN A 16 -14.76 16.58 24.81
C ASN A 16 -14.68 15.14 25.33
N ALA A 17 -13.75 14.90 26.26
CA ALA A 17 -13.82 13.77 27.17
C ALA A 17 -14.52 14.22 28.46
N HIS A 18 -15.85 14.16 28.49
CA HIS A 18 -16.62 14.13 29.74
C HIS A 18 -17.61 12.96 29.70
N PRO A 19 -17.54 12.03 30.67
CA PRO A 19 -18.55 11.01 30.86
C PRO A 19 -19.67 11.61 31.70
N ASN A 20 -20.93 11.44 31.30
CA ASN A 20 -22.06 11.27 32.21
C ASN A 20 -23.37 11.17 31.43
N GLY A 21 -24.19 10.19 31.80
CA GLY A 21 -25.63 10.33 31.65
C GLY A 21 -26.37 9.11 31.15
N MET A 22 -26.63 8.20 32.09
CA MET A 22 -27.93 7.58 32.31
C MET A 22 -28.41 6.42 31.41
N SER A 23 -28.79 5.36 32.11
CA SER A 23 -29.39 4.06 31.78
C SER A 23 -30.22 3.93 30.50
N PRO A 24 -30.31 2.67 30.01
CA PRO A 24 -31.63 2.14 29.70
C PRO A 24 -31.94 0.86 30.49
N ASN A 25 -33.18 0.91 30.96
CA ASN A 25 -34.08 -0.19 31.28
C ASN A 25 -33.99 -1.34 30.26
N GLY A 26 -34.29 -2.54 30.74
CA GLY A 26 -33.93 -3.81 30.11
C GLY A 26 -34.43 -4.04 28.68
N SER A 27 -33.65 -4.83 27.95
CA SER A 27 -34.09 -6.05 27.28
C SER A 27 -32.88 -6.66 26.59
N THR A 28 -32.67 -7.95 26.83
CA THR A 28 -32.14 -8.96 25.92
C THR A 28 -31.06 -8.51 24.93
N MET A 29 -29.85 -9.05 25.04
CA MET A 29 -29.10 -9.65 23.91
C MET A 29 -27.78 -10.25 24.41
N THR A 30 -27.71 -11.58 24.32
CA THR A 30 -26.52 -12.40 24.02
C THR A 30 -25.17 -11.89 24.51
N GLY A 31 -24.62 -12.59 25.51
CA GLY A 31 -23.21 -12.52 25.86
C GLY A 31 -22.35 -12.97 24.68
N THR A 32 -21.87 -12.02 23.89
CA THR A 32 -20.79 -12.28 22.93
C THR A 32 -19.49 -12.16 23.71
N SER A 33 -18.99 -13.31 24.14
CA SER A 33 -17.61 -13.47 24.60
C SER A 33 -16.69 -12.84 23.55
N SER A 34 -16.04 -11.73 23.92
CA SER A 34 -15.03 -11.04 23.10
C SER A 34 -13.84 -11.96 22.91
N THR A 35 -13.96 -12.87 21.94
CA THR A 35 -12.82 -13.51 21.31
C THR A 35 -12.01 -12.37 20.69
N PRO A 36 -10.70 -12.22 20.95
CA PRO A 36 -9.91 -11.24 20.22
C PRO A 36 -10.10 -11.58 18.74
N ALA A 37 -10.62 -10.62 17.97
CA ALA A 37 -10.62 -10.76 16.53
C ALA A 37 -9.16 -10.99 16.15
N LEU A 38 -8.85 -12.22 15.72
CA LEU A 38 -7.61 -12.49 15.01
C LEU A 38 -7.63 -11.48 13.88
N LEU A 39 -6.69 -10.54 13.91
CA LEU A 39 -6.44 -9.64 12.80
C LEU A 39 -6.20 -10.57 11.60
N LEU A 40 -7.19 -10.67 10.72
CA LEU A 40 -7.05 -11.23 9.39
C LEU A 40 -5.77 -10.63 8.79
N PRO A 41 -5.01 -11.37 7.97
CA PRO A 41 -3.70 -10.92 7.52
C PRO A 41 -3.85 -9.64 6.69
N LEU A 42 -3.72 -8.49 7.36
CA LEU A 42 -3.65 -7.14 6.79
C LEU A 42 -2.39 -6.95 5.93
N LEU A 43 -1.58 -8.01 5.75
CA LEU A 43 -0.22 -7.92 5.27
C LEU A 43 -0.09 -8.13 3.76
N ALA A 44 -1.09 -8.64 3.05
CA ALA A 44 -0.93 -8.97 1.62
C ALA A 44 -1.12 -7.75 0.72
N GLU A 45 -2.20 -6.97 0.90
CA GLU A 45 -2.48 -5.78 0.09
C GLU A 45 -1.48 -4.65 0.35
N GLU A 46 -0.92 -4.56 1.55
CA GLU A 46 0.14 -3.58 1.89
C GLU A 46 1.49 -3.89 1.21
N LEU A 47 1.67 -5.11 0.74
CA LEU A 47 2.88 -5.57 0.04
C LEU A 47 2.73 -5.53 -1.49
N GLU A 48 1.59 -5.05 -1.99
CA GLU A 48 1.30 -4.98 -3.41
C GLU A 48 1.66 -3.62 -4.02
N LEU A 49 2.32 -3.67 -5.16
CA LEU A 49 2.70 -2.54 -5.96
C LEU A 49 2.02 -2.62 -7.33
N HIS A 50 1.19 -1.62 -7.64
CA HIS A 50 0.50 -1.52 -8.92
C HIS A 50 1.30 -0.65 -9.89
N VAL A 51 1.96 -1.29 -10.85
CA VAL A 51 2.66 -0.65 -11.95
C VAL A 51 1.66 -0.40 -13.08
N ARG A 52 1.32 0.87 -13.27
CA ARG A 52 0.37 1.32 -14.30
C ARG A 52 1.11 1.76 -15.56
N LYS A 53 0.39 1.76 -16.69
CA LYS A 53 0.90 2.23 -18.00
C LYS A 53 2.10 1.43 -18.52
N THR A 54 2.21 0.17 -18.10
CA THR A 54 3.15 -0.78 -18.68
C THR A 54 2.81 -1.06 -20.13
N THR A 55 3.83 -1.38 -20.93
CA THR A 55 3.61 -1.59 -22.37
C THR A 55 2.95 -2.94 -22.58
N ALA A 56 1.66 -2.95 -22.90
CA ALA A 56 0.87 -4.18 -23.03
C ALA A 56 1.52 -5.23 -23.95
N SER A 57 2.13 -4.83 -25.07
CA SER A 57 2.86 -5.74 -25.97
C SER A 57 4.06 -6.44 -25.33
N VAL A 58 4.64 -5.84 -24.28
CA VAL A 58 5.80 -6.34 -23.54
C VAL A 58 5.37 -7.28 -22.42
N VAL A 59 4.31 -6.92 -21.68
CA VAL A 59 3.87 -7.67 -20.49
C VAL A 59 2.80 -8.73 -20.80
N ASN A 60 1.98 -8.57 -21.85
CA ASN A 60 0.94 -9.53 -22.21
C ASN A 60 1.48 -10.95 -22.48
N PRO A 61 2.61 -11.13 -23.19
CA PRO A 61 3.21 -12.45 -23.37
C PRO A 61 3.58 -13.13 -22.04
N LEU A 62 3.84 -12.33 -20.99
CA LEU A 62 4.25 -12.79 -19.67
C LEU A 62 3.06 -13.11 -18.74
N ARG A 63 1.81 -12.91 -19.18
CA ARG A 63 0.59 -13.20 -18.40
C ARG A 63 0.49 -14.62 -17.87
N ARG A 64 1.08 -15.58 -18.60
CA ARG A 64 1.09 -17.01 -18.24
C ARG A 64 2.44 -17.46 -17.68
N ASN A 65 3.41 -16.55 -17.56
CA ASN A 65 4.76 -16.84 -17.12
C ASN A 65 5.21 -15.82 -16.07
N TYR A 66 4.65 -15.98 -14.87
CA TYR A 66 4.90 -15.13 -13.71
C TYR A 66 6.38 -15.11 -13.31
N GLN A 67 7.08 -16.23 -13.45
CA GLN A 67 8.49 -16.32 -13.07
C GLN A 67 9.39 -15.51 -14.01
N THR A 68 9.14 -15.57 -15.33
CA THR A 68 9.86 -14.71 -16.27
C THR A 68 9.53 -13.24 -16.08
N LEU A 69 8.28 -12.90 -15.74
CA LEU A 69 7.88 -11.53 -15.40
C LEU A 69 8.68 -10.99 -14.20
N VAL A 70 8.68 -11.73 -13.09
CA VAL A 70 9.37 -11.34 -11.86
C VAL A 70 10.88 -11.25 -12.09
N ASN A 71 11.47 -12.19 -12.82
CA ASN A 71 12.89 -12.15 -13.16
C ASN A 71 13.25 -10.91 -13.97
N ARG A 72 12.42 -10.54 -14.95
CA ARG A 72 12.61 -9.33 -15.75
C ARG A 72 12.53 -8.07 -14.89
N ILE A 73 11.56 -8.02 -13.99
CA ILE A 73 11.37 -6.87 -13.10
C ILE A 73 12.54 -6.73 -12.13
N ASN A 74 12.98 -7.84 -11.52
CA ASN A 74 14.15 -7.84 -10.64
C ASN A 74 15.43 -7.45 -11.40
N ALA A 75 15.56 -7.85 -12.67
CA ALA A 75 16.63 -7.36 -13.53
C ALA A 75 16.54 -5.85 -13.76
N SER A 76 15.35 -5.30 -14.06
CA SER A 76 15.14 -3.86 -14.22
C SER A 76 15.40 -3.06 -12.93
N ILE A 77 15.07 -3.60 -11.76
CA ILE A 77 15.42 -3.01 -10.46
C ILE A 77 16.93 -2.98 -10.28
N THR A 78 17.62 -4.07 -10.61
CA THR A 78 19.08 -4.15 -10.53
C THR A 78 19.75 -3.18 -11.50
N GLU A 79 19.26 -3.10 -12.74
CA GLU A 79 19.78 -2.27 -13.83
C GLU A 79 19.50 -0.76 -13.63
N SER A 80 18.49 -0.42 -12.81
CA SER A 80 18.14 0.99 -12.52
C SER A 80 19.31 1.84 -11.99
N GLY A 81 20.36 1.20 -11.46
CA GLY A 81 21.58 1.84 -10.96
C GLY A 81 21.39 2.61 -9.65
N GLU A 82 20.18 2.56 -9.07
CA GLU A 82 19.84 3.28 -7.86
C GLU A 82 20.17 2.43 -6.62
N LYS A 83 21.25 2.81 -5.92
CA LYS A 83 21.80 2.08 -4.77
C LYS A 83 20.76 1.73 -3.68
N LEU A 84 19.71 2.53 -3.53
CA LEU A 84 18.65 2.33 -2.54
C LEU A 84 17.69 1.19 -2.88
N ILE A 85 17.56 0.83 -4.15
CA ILE A 85 16.63 -0.19 -4.63
C ILE A 85 17.30 -1.36 -5.35
N THR A 86 18.55 -1.24 -5.82
CA THR A 86 19.28 -2.28 -6.58
C THR A 86 19.35 -3.65 -5.89
N HIS A 87 19.33 -3.68 -4.55
CA HIS A 87 19.38 -4.92 -3.77
C HIS A 87 18.00 -5.51 -3.46
N ARG A 88 16.92 -4.78 -3.77
CA ARG A 88 15.54 -5.15 -3.46
C ARG A 88 14.98 -6.06 -4.56
N LYS A 89 14.05 -6.94 -4.18
CA LYS A 89 13.46 -7.93 -5.09
C LYS A 89 11.97 -8.06 -4.85
N MET A 90 11.25 -8.33 -5.94
CA MET A 90 9.86 -8.74 -5.89
C MET A 90 9.79 -10.25 -5.73
N ALA A 91 8.88 -10.70 -4.86
CA ALA A 91 8.60 -12.10 -4.61
C ALA A 91 7.70 -12.69 -5.70
N THR A 92 6.66 -11.94 -6.08
CA THR A 92 5.66 -12.38 -7.05
C THR A 92 5.22 -11.23 -7.95
N GLY A 93 4.60 -11.56 -9.07
CA GLY A 93 3.98 -10.57 -9.94
C GLY A 93 2.99 -11.19 -10.91
N CYS A 94 1.95 -10.44 -11.26
CA CYS A 94 0.98 -10.83 -12.25
C CYS A 94 0.63 -9.68 -13.19
N VAL A 95 0.22 -10.01 -14.41
CA VAL A 95 -0.19 -9.03 -15.41
C VAL A 95 -1.71 -9.09 -15.55
N LEU A 96 -2.36 -7.97 -15.26
CA LEU A 96 -3.81 -7.81 -15.32
C LEU A 96 -4.31 -7.81 -16.78
N SER A 97 -5.61 -8.02 -16.95
CA SER A 97 -6.26 -7.95 -18.28
C SER A 97 -6.18 -6.55 -18.90
N SER A 98 -5.99 -5.51 -18.08
CA SER A 98 -5.73 -4.13 -18.54
C SER A 98 -4.34 -3.95 -19.16
N GLY A 99 -3.43 -4.91 -18.94
CA GLY A 99 -2.01 -4.75 -19.26
C GLY A 99 -1.20 -4.08 -18.16
N ASP A 100 -1.80 -3.72 -17.02
CA ASP A 100 -1.08 -3.29 -15.82
C ASP A 100 -0.40 -4.49 -15.14
N VAL A 101 0.62 -4.21 -14.32
CA VAL A 101 1.35 -5.24 -13.57
C VAL A 101 1.17 -5.00 -12.08
N VAL A 102 0.77 -6.05 -11.36
CA VAL A 102 0.74 -6.07 -9.90
C VAL A 102 1.92 -6.88 -9.42
N LEU A 103 2.69 -6.34 -8.49
CA LEU A 103 3.87 -6.97 -7.92
C LEU A 103 3.69 -7.11 -6.42
N THR A 104 4.21 -8.19 -5.87
CA THR A 104 4.20 -8.41 -4.42
C THR A 104 5.64 -8.45 -3.94
N ALA A 105 5.97 -7.62 -2.96
CA ALA A 105 7.26 -7.63 -2.29
C ALA A 105 7.25 -8.50 -1.03
N ASP A 106 8.43 -8.84 -0.51
CA ASP A 106 8.56 -9.60 0.75
C ASP A 106 8.35 -8.70 1.99
N ASN A 107 8.53 -7.39 1.85
CA ASN A 107 8.41 -6.44 2.96
C ASN A 107 7.89 -5.07 2.50
N ILE A 108 7.32 -4.33 3.46
CA ILE A 108 6.69 -3.03 3.19
C ILE A 108 7.72 -1.96 2.81
N GLU A 109 8.94 -2.05 3.34
CA GLU A 109 10.01 -1.11 3.02
C GLU A 109 10.36 -1.17 1.53
N ASP A 110 10.37 -2.37 0.94
CA ASP A 110 10.61 -2.60 -0.48
C ASP A 110 9.53 -1.94 -1.32
N VAL A 111 8.27 -2.11 -0.96
CA VAL A 111 7.15 -1.44 -1.64
C VAL A 111 7.31 0.08 -1.55
N GLU A 112 7.55 0.63 -0.36
CA GLU A 112 7.68 2.08 -0.18
C GLU A 112 8.84 2.65 -1.00
N ARG A 113 9.99 1.98 -1.01
CA ARG A 113 11.19 2.44 -1.70
C ARG A 113 11.06 2.31 -3.20
N LEU A 114 10.49 1.21 -3.69
CA LEU A 114 10.24 1.01 -5.12
C LEU A 114 9.14 1.93 -5.64
N THR A 115 8.17 2.31 -4.80
CA THR A 115 7.15 3.32 -5.14
C THR A 115 7.75 4.72 -5.25
N ARG A 116 8.66 5.09 -4.33
CA ARG A 116 9.32 6.40 -4.34
C ARG A 116 10.29 6.58 -5.51
N SER A 117 10.76 5.48 -6.07
CA SER A 117 11.80 5.46 -7.09
C SER A 117 11.28 4.83 -8.38
N PRO A 118 10.61 5.57 -9.29
CA PRO A 118 10.00 5.00 -10.50
C PRO A 118 11.01 4.65 -11.61
N MET A 119 12.31 4.82 -11.37
CA MET A 119 13.37 4.68 -12.38
C MET A 119 13.47 3.26 -12.96
N TRP A 120 13.21 2.24 -12.16
CA TRP A 120 13.25 0.83 -12.57
C TRP A 120 12.08 0.40 -13.47
N VAL A 121 11.01 1.22 -13.56
CA VAL A 121 9.81 0.91 -14.37
C VAL A 121 10.01 1.24 -15.85
N LYS A 122 11.10 1.94 -16.23
CA LYS A 122 11.33 2.39 -17.62
C LYS A 122 11.47 1.27 -18.67
N GLY A 123 11.64 0.00 -18.27
CA GLY A 123 11.91 -1.14 -19.17
C GLY A 123 10.81 -2.21 -19.28
N ILE A 124 9.64 -1.97 -18.67
CA ILE A 124 8.51 -2.91 -18.55
C ILE A 124 7.23 -2.33 -19.17
#